data_AF-A0A1Z8W6Q8-F1
#
_entry.id   AF-A0A1Z8W6Q8-F1
#
_cell.length_a   1.000
_cell.length_b   1.000
_cell.length_c   1.000
_cell.angle_alpha   90.00
_cell.angle_beta   90.00
_cell.angle_gamma   90.00
#
_symmetry.space_group_name_H-M   'P 1'
#
loop_
_entity.id
_entity.type
_entity.pdbx_description
1 polymer ?
#
loop_
_entity_poly.entity_id
_entity_poly.type
_entity_poly.pdbx_seq_one_letter_code
_entity_poly.pdbx_strand_id
1 'polypeptide(L)'
;MIKYNWDKIMRVTKGDAIQILAVIHVLTYKRIAINKKDPAYKYRAGDFVGGSFLLEPEKLLANHKKYYPEECATYLMVASFRNYFTYKESGDTRLHMLYNPLIKQITNDNRLLQIKDDYVYFRFEENPKGKTIKWQ
;
A
#
# COMPACT_ATOMS: atom_id res chain seq x y z
N MET A 1 -8.27 7.79 -0.45
CA MET A 1 -7.55 7.22 0.71
C MET A 1 -8.39 6.17 1.42
N ILE A 2 -7.79 5.01 1.72
CA ILE A 2 -8.36 4.00 2.63
C ILE A 2 -7.53 3.86 3.91
N LYS A 3 -8.18 3.30 4.93
CA LYS A 3 -7.55 2.80 6.15
C LYS A 3 -7.54 1.28 6.12
N TYR A 4 -6.46 0.68 6.64
CA TYR A 4 -6.35 -0.77 6.71
C TYR A 4 -5.51 -1.23 7.91
N ASN A 5 -5.69 -2.48 8.30
CA ASN A 5 -4.93 -3.14 9.35
C ASN A 5 -3.94 -4.13 8.72
N TRP A 6 -2.69 -3.69 8.54
CA TRP A 6 -1.66 -4.50 7.89
C TRP A 6 -1.42 -5.84 8.59
N ASP A 7 -1.29 -5.85 9.91
CA ASP A 7 -1.02 -7.07 10.68
C ASP A 7 -2.15 -8.10 10.54
N LYS A 8 -3.41 -7.63 10.57
CA LYS A 8 -4.57 -8.49 10.36
C LYS A 8 -4.60 -9.04 8.94
N ILE A 9 -4.31 -8.22 7.93
CA ILE A 9 -4.23 -8.64 6.53
C ILE A 9 -3.18 -9.75 6.42
N MET A 10 -1.95 -9.51 6.87
CA MET A 10 -0.85 -10.47 6.82
C MET A 10 -1.20 -11.81 7.49
N ARG A 11 -1.83 -11.77 8.67
CA ARG A 11 -2.25 -12.98 9.39
C ARG A 11 -3.30 -13.78 8.61
N VAL A 12 -4.28 -13.12 8.00
CA VAL A 12 -5.39 -13.78 7.30
C VAL A 12 -4.97 -14.29 5.92
N THR A 13 -4.16 -13.52 5.20
CA THR A 13 -3.69 -13.90 3.85
C THR A 13 -2.48 -14.82 3.89
N LYS A 14 -1.83 -14.96 5.06
CA LYS A 14 -0.55 -15.66 5.24
C LYS A 14 0.54 -15.14 4.30
N GLY A 15 0.49 -13.85 3.97
CA GLY A 15 1.45 -13.20 3.07
C GLY A 15 1.18 -13.43 1.57
N ASP A 16 0.11 -14.13 1.18
CA ASP A 16 -0.23 -14.30 -0.24
C ASP A 16 -0.58 -12.94 -0.88
N ALA A 17 0.24 -12.51 -1.83
CA ALA A 17 0.14 -11.18 -2.43
C ALA A 17 -1.17 -10.97 -3.21
N ILE A 18 -1.72 -12.02 -3.82
CA ILE A 18 -2.99 -11.95 -4.56
C ILE A 18 -4.15 -11.77 -3.57
N GLN A 19 -4.16 -12.50 -2.45
CA GLN A 19 -5.15 -12.33 -1.40
C GLN A 19 -5.04 -10.95 -0.73
N ILE A 20 -3.81 -10.43 -0.52
CA ILE A 20 -3.59 -9.07 -0.02
C ILE A 20 -4.27 -8.06 -0.95
N LEU A 21 -4.02 -8.15 -2.26
CA LEU A 21 -4.65 -7.27 -3.24
C LEU A 21 -6.17 -7.41 -3.27
N ALA A 22 -6.70 -8.64 -3.09
CA ALA A 22 -8.14 -8.85 -2.99
C ALA A 22 -8.75 -8.11 -1.78
N VAL A 23 -8.10 -8.16 -0.62
CA VAL A 23 -8.55 -7.40 0.57
C VAL A 23 -8.51 -5.89 0.31
N ILE A 24 -7.45 -5.37 -0.31
CA ILE A 24 -7.36 -3.95 -0.66
C ILE A 24 -8.43 -3.55 -1.67
N HIS A 25 -8.76 -4.41 -2.63
CA HIS A 25 -9.84 -4.19 -3.59
C HIS A 25 -11.21 -4.10 -2.91
N VAL A 26 -11.47 -4.97 -1.92
CA VAL A 26 -12.69 -4.94 -1.09
C VAL A 26 -12.77 -3.66 -0.27
N LEU A 27 -11.66 -3.24 0.35
CA LEU A 27 -11.59 -2.01 1.13
C LEU A 27 -11.82 -0.75 0.28
N THR A 28 -11.21 -0.70 -0.91
CA THR A 28 -11.26 0.45 -1.81
C THR A 28 -12.64 0.66 -2.38
N TYR A 29 -13.19 -0.38 -3.01
CA TYR A 29 -14.45 -0.23 -3.76
C TYR A 29 -15.69 -0.56 -2.93
N LYS A 30 -15.52 -0.92 -1.63
CA LYS A 30 -16.59 -1.43 -0.76
C LYS A 30 -17.40 -2.53 -1.44
N ARG A 31 -16.71 -3.33 -2.26
CA ARG A 31 -17.33 -4.27 -3.20
C ARG A 31 -17.95 -5.43 -2.44
N ILE A 32 -19.22 -5.71 -2.72
CA ILE A 32 -19.89 -6.93 -2.29
C ILE A 32 -19.52 -8.03 -3.30
N ALA A 33 -19.10 -9.19 -2.79
CA ALA A 33 -18.73 -10.31 -3.64
C ALA A 33 -19.93 -10.79 -4.47
N ILE A 34 -19.71 -10.97 -5.77
CA ILE A 34 -20.79 -11.33 -6.71
C ILE A 34 -21.19 -12.80 -6.54
N ASN A 35 -20.24 -13.68 -6.23
CA ASN A 35 -20.47 -15.11 -6.01
C ASN A 35 -19.36 -15.74 -5.15
N LYS A 36 -19.52 -17.02 -4.78
CA LYS A 36 -18.58 -17.79 -3.93
C LYS A 36 -17.18 -17.98 -4.52
N LYS A 37 -17.01 -17.83 -5.84
CA LYS A 37 -15.70 -17.96 -6.52
C LYS A 37 -14.90 -16.66 -6.49
N ASP A 38 -15.55 -15.53 -6.23
CA ASP A 38 -14.88 -14.24 -6.09
C ASP A 38 -13.97 -14.26 -4.85
N PRO A 39 -12.66 -13.97 -4.96
CA PRO A 39 -11.78 -13.88 -3.80
C PRO A 39 -12.30 -12.91 -2.73
N ALA A 40 -13.04 -11.87 -3.13
CA ALA A 40 -13.70 -10.93 -2.22
C ALA A 40 -14.75 -11.60 -1.33
N TYR A 41 -15.30 -12.77 -1.69
CA TYR A 41 -16.34 -13.46 -0.92
C TYR A 41 -15.88 -13.81 0.50
N LYS A 42 -14.58 -14.03 0.68
CA LYS A 42 -13.97 -14.38 1.96
C LYS A 42 -13.75 -13.16 2.86
N TYR A 43 -13.86 -11.94 2.32
CA TYR A 43 -13.40 -10.73 2.98
C TYR A 43 -14.52 -9.69 3.04
N ARG A 44 -14.73 -9.10 4.22
CA ARG A 44 -15.65 -7.97 4.41
C ARG A 44 -14.86 -6.72 4.69
N ALA A 45 -15.20 -5.62 4.02
CA ALA A 45 -14.45 -4.36 4.11
C ALA A 45 -14.28 -3.87 5.56
N GLY A 46 -15.34 -3.94 6.38
CA GLY A 46 -15.29 -3.50 7.78
C GLY A 46 -14.27 -4.25 8.64
N ASP A 47 -13.94 -5.50 8.29
CA ASP A 47 -13.06 -6.32 9.12
C ASP A 47 -11.60 -5.88 9.05
N PHE A 48 -11.18 -5.21 7.97
CA PHE A 48 -9.77 -4.93 7.71
C PHE A 48 -9.40 -3.46 7.91
N VAL A 49 -10.28 -2.63 8.46
CA VAL A 49 -9.96 -1.24 8.80
C VAL A 49 -8.97 -1.18 9.98
N GLY A 50 -8.00 -0.28 9.92
CA GLY A 50 -6.95 -0.14 10.95
C GLY A 50 -6.19 1.18 10.88
N GLY A 51 -5.04 1.24 11.56
CA GLY A 51 -4.22 2.45 11.69
C GLY A 51 -3.48 2.86 10.42
N SER A 52 -3.06 1.88 9.62
CA SER A 52 -2.33 2.07 8.36
C SER A 52 -3.20 2.76 7.31
N PHE A 53 -2.58 3.43 6.34
CA PHE A 53 -3.31 4.18 5.33
C PHE A 53 -2.64 4.13 3.96
N LEU A 54 -3.47 4.29 2.94
CA LEU A 54 -3.08 4.30 1.54
C LEU A 54 -3.83 5.43 0.85
N LEU A 55 -3.12 6.40 0.26
CA LEU A 55 -3.75 7.63 -0.21
C LEU A 55 -4.52 7.43 -1.53
N GLU A 56 -3.91 6.73 -2.48
CA GLU A 56 -4.41 6.57 -3.86
C GLU A 56 -4.58 5.07 -4.23
N PRO A 57 -5.43 4.31 -3.50
CA PRO A 57 -5.64 2.89 -3.75
C PRO A 57 -6.11 2.59 -5.16
N GLU A 58 -6.97 3.44 -5.72
CA GLU A 58 -7.57 3.25 -7.04
C GLU A 58 -6.50 3.29 -8.14
N LYS A 59 -5.48 4.16 -8.02
CA LYS A 59 -4.37 4.23 -8.96
C LYS A 59 -3.50 2.98 -8.91
N LEU A 60 -3.20 2.48 -7.70
CA LEU A 60 -2.47 1.23 -7.52
C LEU A 60 -3.26 0.06 -8.14
N LEU A 61 -4.55 -0.07 -7.81
CA LEU A 61 -5.40 -1.15 -8.31
C LEU A 61 -5.67 -1.04 -9.82
N ALA A 62 -5.76 0.16 -10.40
CA ALA A 62 -5.91 0.31 -11.85
C ALA A 62 -4.65 -0.15 -12.61
N ASN A 63 -3.48 -0.07 -11.98
CA ASN A 63 -2.19 -0.40 -12.61
C ASN A 63 -1.57 -1.71 -12.13
N HIS A 64 -2.15 -2.41 -11.14
CA HIS A 64 -1.53 -3.58 -10.49
C HIS A 64 -1.07 -4.67 -11.49
N LYS A 65 -1.80 -4.87 -12.59
CA LYS A 65 -1.47 -5.88 -13.62
C LYS A 65 -0.16 -5.60 -14.37
N LYS A 66 0.41 -4.40 -14.26
CA LYS A 66 1.71 -4.03 -14.84
C LYS A 66 2.89 -4.43 -13.95
N TYR A 67 2.62 -4.84 -12.71
CA TYR A 67 3.61 -5.14 -11.68
C TYR A 67 3.40 -6.54 -11.13
N TYR A 68 4.40 -7.06 -10.45
CA TYR A 68 4.23 -8.31 -9.72
C TYR A 68 3.30 -8.10 -8.52
N PRO A 69 2.42 -9.06 -8.18
CA PRO A 69 1.59 -8.97 -6.98
C PRO A 69 2.41 -8.65 -5.72
N GLU A 70 3.61 -9.22 -5.61
CA GLU A 70 4.56 -9.04 -4.51
C GLU A 70 5.06 -7.60 -4.41
N GLU A 71 5.28 -6.93 -5.54
CA GLU A 71 5.63 -5.50 -5.56
C GLU A 71 4.49 -4.66 -5.00
N CYS A 72 3.25 -4.98 -5.39
CA CYS A 72 2.07 -4.27 -4.88
C CYS A 72 1.84 -4.55 -3.39
N ALA A 73 2.03 -5.80 -2.94
CA ALA A 73 1.95 -6.17 -1.53
C ALA A 73 3.03 -5.48 -0.69
N THR A 74 4.25 -5.39 -1.22
CA THR A 74 5.37 -4.67 -0.59
C THR A 74 5.09 -3.17 -0.53
N TYR A 75 4.51 -2.58 -1.57
CA TYR A 75 4.08 -1.19 -1.56
C TYR A 75 3.10 -0.92 -0.41
N LEU A 76 2.12 -1.81 -0.21
CA LEU A 76 1.16 -1.74 0.90
C LEU A 76 1.86 -1.91 2.26
N MET A 77 2.77 -2.87 2.38
CA MET A 77 3.58 -3.06 3.59
C MET A 77 4.34 -1.78 3.95
N VAL A 78 5.06 -1.20 3.00
CA VAL A 78 5.89 -0.01 3.25
C VAL A 78 5.01 1.20 3.57
N ALA A 79 3.85 1.32 2.91
CA ALA A 79 2.84 2.33 3.23
C ALA A 79 2.33 2.22 4.67
N SER A 80 2.32 1.00 5.24
CA SER A 80 1.82 0.72 6.58
C SER A 80 2.71 1.28 7.70
N PHE A 81 4.01 1.49 7.42
CA PHE A 81 4.96 2.07 8.36
C PHE A 81 4.80 3.59 8.53
N ARG A 82 4.03 4.25 7.67
CA ARG A 82 3.82 5.70 7.76
C ARG A 82 2.97 6.05 8.97
N ASN A 83 3.39 7.10 9.69
CA ASN A 83 2.60 7.66 10.77
C ASN A 83 1.47 8.54 10.20
N TYR A 84 0.22 8.15 10.49
CA TYR A 84 -0.94 8.88 10.01
C TYR A 84 -1.10 10.28 10.63
N PHE A 85 -0.72 10.47 11.89
CA PHE A 85 -0.79 11.77 12.55
C PHE A 85 0.20 12.74 11.90
N THR A 86 1.43 12.30 11.65
CA THR A 86 2.44 13.08 10.93
C THR A 86 1.95 13.47 9.53
N TYR A 87 1.33 12.55 8.80
CA TYR A 87 0.70 12.86 7.51
C TYR A 87 -0.42 13.90 7.65
N LYS A 88 -1.28 13.78 8.67
CA LYS A 88 -2.40 14.72 8.88
C LYS A 88 -1.93 16.13 9.22
N GLU A 89 -0.82 16.28 9.93
CA GLU A 89 -0.23 17.58 10.28
C GLU A 89 0.54 18.21 9.11
N SER A 90 1.45 17.44 8.49
CA SER A 90 2.38 17.97 7.48
C SER A 90 1.87 17.88 6.04
N GLY A 91 1.07 16.86 5.74
CA GLY A 91 0.75 16.41 4.39
C GLY A 91 1.83 15.57 3.74
N ASP A 92 2.89 15.17 4.46
CA ASP A 92 3.98 14.37 3.89
C ASP A 92 3.51 12.95 3.55
N THR A 93 3.55 12.61 2.27
CA THR A 93 3.11 11.31 1.74
C THR A 93 4.22 10.27 1.77
N ARG A 94 5.46 10.68 2.05
CA ARG A 94 6.66 9.83 2.02
C ARG A 94 6.83 9.07 3.33
N LEU A 95 7.64 8.02 3.30
CA LEU A 95 8.13 7.36 4.50
C LEU A 95 9.58 7.79 4.73
N HIS A 96 9.88 8.40 5.88
CA HIS A 96 11.26 8.62 6.29
C HIS A 96 11.92 7.26 6.51
N MET A 97 13.06 7.02 5.87
CA MET A 97 13.85 5.83 6.15
C MET A 97 14.51 6.00 7.51
N LEU A 98 14.05 5.27 8.51
CA LEU A 98 14.95 4.91 9.61
C LEU A 98 16.06 4.07 8.97
N TYR A 99 17.34 4.31 9.30
CA TYR A 99 18.51 3.63 8.74
C TYR A 99 18.43 2.09 8.90
N ASN A 100 17.59 1.45 8.10
CA ASN A 100 17.24 0.04 8.17
C ASN A 100 17.61 -0.60 6.82
N PRO A 101 18.68 -1.41 6.79
CA PRO A 101 19.14 -2.07 5.56
C PRO A 101 18.04 -2.86 4.85
N LEU A 102 17.08 -3.43 5.58
CA LEU A 102 16.01 -4.26 5.04
C LEU A 102 15.00 -3.43 4.22
N ILE A 103 14.61 -2.25 4.71
CA ILE A 103 13.74 -1.34 3.96
C ILE A 103 14.42 -0.85 2.69
N LYS A 104 15.74 -0.60 2.75
CA LYS A 104 16.54 -0.20 1.60
C LYS A 104 16.54 -1.27 0.51
N GLN A 105 16.79 -2.53 0.88
CA GLN A 105 16.78 -3.66 -0.06
C GLN A 105 15.39 -3.86 -0.69
N ILE A 106 14.36 -3.99 0.15
CA ILE A 106 12.97 -4.25 -0.29
C ILE A 106 12.45 -3.13 -1.20
N THR A 107 12.88 -1.90 -0.97
CA THR A 107 12.46 -0.76 -1.78
C THR A 107 13.21 -0.69 -3.12
N ASN A 108 14.52 -0.97 -3.14
CA ASN A 108 15.31 -0.92 -4.35
C ASN A 108 14.88 -1.96 -5.40
N ASP A 109 14.34 -3.10 -4.95
CA ASP A 109 13.87 -4.18 -5.84
C ASP A 109 12.40 -4.02 -6.26
N ASN A 110 11.76 -2.86 -6.00
CA ASN A 110 10.34 -2.64 -6.22
C ASN A 110 10.08 -1.41 -7.12
N ARG A 111 9.50 -1.62 -8.31
CA ARG A 111 9.24 -0.56 -9.30
C ARG A 111 8.18 0.46 -8.88
N LEU A 112 7.45 0.19 -7.79
CA LEU A 112 6.43 1.08 -7.26
C LEU A 112 6.94 1.98 -6.13
N LEU A 113 8.18 1.77 -5.69
CA LEU A 113 8.81 2.51 -4.61
C LEU A 113 10.15 3.07 -5.09
N GLN A 114 10.54 4.23 -4.58
CA GLN A 114 11.82 4.84 -4.95
C GLN A 114 12.44 5.52 -3.73
N ILE A 115 13.71 5.25 -3.47
CA ILE A 115 14.46 5.93 -2.41
C ILE A 115 15.10 7.18 -2.98
N LYS A 116 14.91 8.31 -2.30
CA LYS A 116 15.60 9.55 -2.58
C LYS A 116 15.72 10.41 -1.31
N ASP A 117 16.90 10.97 -1.08
CA ASP A 117 17.17 11.90 0.02
C ASP A 117 16.67 11.38 1.39
N ASP A 118 16.89 10.09 1.68
CA ASP A 118 16.43 9.36 2.88
C ASP A 118 14.91 9.14 3.03
N TYR A 119 14.16 9.34 1.96
CA TYR A 119 12.73 9.06 1.93
C TYR A 119 12.39 7.97 0.92
N VAL A 120 11.41 7.13 1.27
CA VAL A 120 10.70 6.28 0.31
C VAL A 120 9.54 7.06 -0.27
N TYR A 121 9.53 7.15 -1.60
CA TYR A 121 8.46 7.70 -2.40
C TYR A 121 7.61 6.57 -2.98
N PHE A 122 6.33 6.88 -3.16
CA PHE A 122 5.30 5.94 -3.58
C PHE A 122 4.77 6.35 -4.96
N ARG A 123 4.81 5.44 -5.94
CA ARG A 123 4.51 5.74 -7.37
C ARG A 123 3.20 6.44 -7.64
N PHE A 124 2.18 6.13 -6.85
CA PHE A 124 0.85 6.66 -7.07
C PHE A 124 0.45 7.75 -6.08
N GLU A 125 1.30 8.04 -5.10
CA GLU A 125 1.00 9.00 -4.03
C GLU A 125 1.94 10.19 -4.16
N GLU A 126 1.59 11.06 -5.09
CA GLU A 126 2.29 12.33 -5.30
C GLU A 126 2.29 13.15 -4.01
N ASN A 127 3.42 13.77 -3.71
CA ASN A 127 3.50 14.73 -2.63
C ASN A 127 3.07 16.10 -3.19
N PRO A 128 1.89 16.63 -2.85
CA PRO A 128 1.43 17.93 -3.36
C PRO A 128 2.29 19.11 -2.89
N LYS A 129 3.18 18.91 -1.91
CA LYS A 129 4.12 19.92 -1.38
C LYS A 129 5.59 19.60 -1.70
N GLY A 130 5.86 18.50 -2.40
CA GLY A 130 7.21 17.98 -2.63
C GLY A 130 7.67 18.10 -4.08
N LYS A 131 8.98 17.90 -4.31
CA LYS A 131 9.52 17.80 -5.67
C LYS A 131 8.92 16.58 -6.39
N THR A 132 8.38 16.79 -7.59
CA THR A 132 8.05 15.68 -8.51
C THR A 132 9.32 14.88 -8.78
N ILE A 133 9.26 13.58 -8.52
CA ILE A 133 10.39 12.68 -8.81
C ILE A 133 10.18 12.03 -10.17
N LYS A 134 11.27 11.90 -10.93
CA LYS A 134 11.28 11.10 -12.16
C LYS A 134 11.38 9.63 -11.76
N TRP A 135 10.35 8.87 -12.11
CA TRP A 135 10.34 7.42 -12.00
C TRP A 135 11.28 6.83 -13.04
N GLN A 136 12.10 5.86 -12.62
CA GLN A 136 12.93 5.05 -13.51
C GLN A 136 12.10 3.97 -14.20
#